data_AF-A0A3B9WCQ2-F1
#
_entry.id   AF-A0A3B9WCQ2-F1
#
_cell.length_a   1.000
_cell.length_b   1.000
_cell.length_c   1.000
_cell.angle_alpha   90.00
_cell.angle_beta   90.00
_cell.angle_gamma   90.00
#
_symmetry.space_group_name_H-M   'P 1'
#
loop_
_entity.id
_entity.type
_entity.pdbx_description
1 polymer ?
#
loop_
_entity_poly.entity_id
_entity_poly.type
_entity_poly.pdbx_seq_one_letter_code
_entity_poly.pdbx_strand_id
1 'polypeptide(L)'
;MSEAQGPGPRMWLVACWASITLAVLLTLLLIDWDGTGTPRPFAMLFLPAVVGVLGGLAGAKGGSPAPAVCAGLVGVVLVPVALQAVLLLEGP
;
A
#
# COMPACT_ATOMS: atom_id res chain seq x y z
N MET A 1 -16.49 25.11 -21.69
CA MET A 1 -15.76 24.78 -20.44
C MET A 1 -16.23 23.40 -20.02
N SER A 2 -15.40 22.37 -20.20
CA SER A 2 -15.77 20.98 -19.89
C SER A 2 -15.64 20.78 -18.39
N GLU A 3 -16.76 20.71 -17.67
CA GLU A 3 -16.75 20.28 -16.28
C GLU A 3 -16.24 18.83 -16.26
N ALA A 4 -14.99 18.64 -15.84
CA ALA A 4 -14.50 17.31 -15.53
C ALA A 4 -15.35 16.80 -14.37
N GLN A 5 -16.36 15.98 -14.67
CA GLN A 5 -17.10 15.22 -13.67
C GLN A 5 -16.05 14.42 -12.89
N GLY A 6 -15.74 14.90 -11.68
CA GLY A 6 -14.80 14.24 -10.80
C GLY A 6 -15.26 12.81 -10.52
N PRO A 7 -14.34 11.91 -10.15
CA PRO A 7 -14.68 10.54 -9.81
C PRO A 7 -15.84 10.50 -8.80
N GLY A 8 -16.87 9.73 -9.09
CA GLY A 8 -17.99 9.55 -8.17
C GLY A 8 -17.56 8.91 -6.84
N PRO A 9 -18.34 9.04 -5.75
CA PRO A 9 -17.97 8.51 -4.43
C PRO A 9 -17.61 7.02 -4.44
N ARG A 10 -18.30 6.22 -5.28
CA ARG A 10 -18.02 4.80 -5.47
C ARG A 10 -16.63 4.54 -6.07
N MET A 11 -16.19 5.37 -7.00
CA MET A 11 -14.90 5.21 -7.68
C MET A 11 -13.73 5.49 -6.73
N TRP A 12 -13.87 6.47 -5.83
CA TRP A 12 -12.91 6.72 -4.76
C TRP A 12 -12.80 5.56 -3.76
N LEU A 13 -13.94 4.94 -3.42
CA LEU A 13 -13.95 3.77 -2.56
C LEU A 13 -13.24 2.57 -3.22
N VAL A 14 -13.50 2.35 -4.52
CA VAL A 14 -12.81 1.30 -5.30
C VAL A 14 -11.31 1.57 -5.35
N ALA A 15 -10.87 2.81 -5.58
CA ALA A 15 -9.46 3.18 -5.55
C ALA A 15 -8.81 2.93 -4.17
N CYS A 16 -9.52 3.23 -3.09
CA CYS A 16 -9.09 2.95 -1.72
C CYS A 16 -8.88 1.44 -1.49
N TRP A 17 -9.83 0.60 -1.89
CA TRP A 17 -9.68 -0.86 -1.77
C TRP A 17 -8.60 -1.42 -2.70
N ALA A 18 -8.54 -0.96 -3.94
CA ALA A 18 -7.50 -1.37 -4.88
C ALA A 18 -6.10 -1.04 -4.37
N SER A 19 -5.92 0.10 -3.69
CA SER A 19 -4.64 0.48 -3.10
C SER A 19 -4.19 -0.47 -1.98
N ILE A 20 -5.12 -1.00 -1.18
CA ILE A 20 -4.82 -2.01 -0.15
C ILE A 20 -4.26 -3.26 -0.82
N THR A 21 -4.98 -3.79 -1.82
CA THR A 21 -4.53 -4.97 -2.57
C THR A 21 -3.18 -4.73 -3.25
N LEU A 22 -3.00 -3.55 -3.85
CA LEU A 22 -1.74 -3.20 -4.51
C LEU A 22 -0.57 -3.06 -3.52
N ALA A 23 -0.79 -2.45 -2.35
CA ALA A 23 0.23 -2.36 -1.31
C ALA A 23 0.67 -3.74 -0.80
N VAL A 24 -0.28 -4.67 -0.64
CA VAL A 24 0.01 -6.06 -0.29
C VAL A 24 0.83 -6.76 -1.37
N LEU A 25 0.41 -6.66 -2.64
CA LEU A 25 1.14 -7.27 -3.76
C LEU A 25 2.56 -6.72 -3.89
N LEU A 26 2.73 -5.40 -3.76
CA LEU A 26 4.05 -4.77 -3.80
C LEU A 26 4.94 -5.25 -2.66
N THR A 27 4.39 -5.41 -1.46
CA THR A 27 5.16 -5.91 -0.32
C THR A 27 5.56 -7.37 -0.52
N LEU A 28 4.65 -8.22 -0.98
CA LEU A 28 4.97 -9.62 -1.30
C LEU A 28 6.00 -9.71 -2.43
N LEU A 29 5.94 -8.81 -3.41
CA LEU A 29 6.93 -8.74 -4.47
C LEU A 29 8.31 -8.38 -3.93
N LEU A 30 8.39 -7.51 -2.91
CA LEU A 30 9.65 -7.05 -2.31
C LEU A 30 10.34 -8.10 -1.43
N ILE A 31 9.58 -9.06 -0.90
CA ILE A 31 10.13 -10.18 -0.14
C ILE A 31 11.04 -11.01 -1.06
N ASP A 32 12.22 -11.37 -0.55
CA ASP A 32 13.13 -12.28 -1.21
C ASP A 32 12.68 -13.71 -0.93
N TRP A 33 11.92 -14.31 -1.85
CA TRP A 33 11.44 -15.68 -1.69
C TRP A 33 12.52 -16.73 -1.98
N ASP A 34 13.55 -16.33 -2.72
CA ASP A 34 14.61 -17.21 -3.20
C ASP A 34 15.84 -17.17 -2.26
N GLY A 35 15.80 -16.36 -1.20
CA GLY A 35 16.90 -16.23 -0.23
C GLY A 35 18.21 -15.75 -0.86
N THR A 36 18.13 -15.01 -1.96
CA THR A 36 19.31 -14.55 -2.73
C THR A 36 20.17 -13.53 -1.98
N GLY A 37 19.60 -12.86 -0.97
CA GLY A 37 20.25 -11.78 -0.23
C GLY A 37 20.53 -10.55 -1.10
N THR A 38 19.91 -10.47 -2.28
CA THR A 38 20.16 -9.36 -3.20
C THR A 38 19.55 -8.07 -2.66
N PRO A 39 20.35 -7.01 -2.46
CA PRO A 39 19.85 -5.77 -1.90
C PRO A 39 18.92 -5.11 -2.91
N ARG A 40 17.63 -5.04 -2.56
CA ARG A 40 16.66 -4.29 -3.36
C ARG A 40 16.86 -2.78 -3.16
N PRO A 41 16.58 -1.95 -4.18
CA PRO A 41 16.72 -0.50 -4.05
C PRO A 41 15.94 0.01 -2.85
N PHE A 42 16.57 0.79 -1.98
CA PHE A 42 15.94 1.30 -0.75
C PHE A 42 14.63 2.06 -1.04
N ALA A 43 14.56 2.80 -2.14
CA ALA A 43 13.35 3.50 -2.58
C ALA A 43 12.15 2.56 -2.83
N MET A 44 12.41 1.32 -3.24
CA MET A 44 11.38 0.34 -3.55
C MET A 44 10.61 -0.10 -2.29
N LEU A 45 11.24 -0.04 -1.12
CA LEU A 45 10.62 -0.34 0.17
C LEU A 45 9.52 0.65 0.56
N PHE A 46 9.52 1.87 0.01
CA PHE A 46 8.51 2.88 0.32
C PHE A 46 7.29 2.82 -0.59
N LEU A 47 7.31 2.03 -1.67
CA LEU A 47 6.18 1.93 -2.60
C LEU A 47 4.86 1.54 -1.91
N PRO A 48 4.81 0.49 -1.06
CA PRO A 48 3.58 0.12 -0.36
C PRO A 48 3.03 1.25 0.51
N ALA A 49 3.91 2.00 1.18
CA ALA A 49 3.53 3.15 2.00
C ALA A 49 2.93 4.28 1.16
N VAL A 50 3.57 4.64 0.04
CA VAL A 50 3.04 5.65 -0.89
C VAL A 50 1.68 5.23 -1.42
N VAL A 51 1.52 3.97 -1.83
CA VAL A 51 0.25 3.44 -2.33
C VAL A 51 -0.84 3.47 -1.26
N GLY A 52 -0.54 3.05 -0.03
CA GLY A 52 -1.51 3.10 1.07
C GLY A 52 -1.91 4.52 1.47
N VAL A 53 -0.98 5.48 1.45
CA VAL A 53 -1.29 6.90 1.69
C VAL A 53 -2.20 7.47 0.60
N LEU A 54 -1.89 7.22 -0.68
CA LEU A 54 -2.74 7.62 -1.81
C LEU A 54 -4.13 6.97 -1.73
N GLY A 55 -4.17 5.71 -1.32
CA GLY A 55 -5.37 4.96 -0.99
C GLY A 55 -6.23 5.57 0.10
N GLY A 56 -5.59 5.94 1.21
CA GLY A 56 -6.23 6.59 2.34
C GLY A 56 -6.81 7.94 1.95
N LEU A 57 -6.07 8.74 1.16
CA LEU A 57 -6.56 9.99 0.60
C LEU A 57 -7.77 9.78 -0.33
N ALA A 58 -7.77 8.71 -1.12
CA ALA A 58 -8.93 8.32 -1.93
C ALA A 58 -10.14 7.95 -1.05
N GLY A 59 -9.96 7.15 -0.01
CA GLY A 59 -11.03 6.80 0.94
C GLY A 59 -11.62 8.01 1.67
N ALA A 60 -10.76 8.95 2.06
CA ALA A 60 -11.17 10.22 2.68
C ALA A 60 -12.01 11.07 1.72
N LYS A 61 -11.60 11.16 0.44
CA LYS A 61 -12.38 11.83 -0.62
C LYS A 61 -13.70 11.13 -0.93
N GLY A 62 -13.77 9.81 -0.74
CA GLY A 62 -14.98 9.01 -0.88
C GLY A 62 -15.97 9.13 0.30
N GLY A 63 -15.66 9.93 1.32
CA GLY A 63 -16.53 10.11 2.49
C GLY A 63 -16.59 8.91 3.43
N SER A 64 -15.66 7.96 3.32
CA SER A 64 -15.63 6.75 4.13
C SER A 64 -14.35 6.72 4.99
N PRO A 65 -14.42 7.19 6.25
CA PRO A 65 -13.23 7.35 7.10
C PRO A 65 -12.61 6.01 7.51
N ALA A 66 -13.41 4.97 7.72
CA ALA A 66 -12.92 3.64 8.08
C ALA A 66 -11.96 3.04 7.01
N PRO A 67 -12.35 2.91 5.73
CA PRO A 67 -11.44 2.38 4.70
C PRO A 67 -10.25 3.32 4.44
N ALA A 68 -10.40 4.62 4.62
CA ALA A 68 -9.29 5.58 4.50
C ALA A 68 -8.17 5.29 5.51
N VAL A 69 -8.55 5.09 6.77
CA VAL A 69 -7.61 4.74 7.85
C VAL A 69 -7.01 3.36 7.60
N CYS A 70 -7.81 2.38 7.18
CA CYS A 70 -7.31 1.04 6.85
C CYS A 70 -6.26 1.10 5.73
N ALA A 71 -6.50 1.80 4.63
CA ALA A 71 -5.55 1.90 3.52
C ALA A 71 -4.24 2.57 3.94
N GLY A 72 -4.32 3.66 4.70
CA GLY A 72 -3.14 4.34 5.23
C GLY A 72 -2.33 3.46 6.17
N LEU A 73 -2.99 2.81 7.14
CA LEU A 73 -2.34 1.91 8.09
C LEU A 73 -1.72 0.70 7.38
N VAL A 74 -2.45 0.05 6.47
CA VAL A 74 -1.97 -1.10 5.71
C VAL A 74 -0.68 -0.74 4.97
N GLY A 75 -0.66 0.35 4.19
CA GLY A 75 0.54 0.70 3.42
C GLY A 75 1.75 1.05 4.29
N VAL A 76 1.53 1.74 5.42
CA VAL A 76 2.62 2.18 6.31
C VAL A 76 3.14 1.03 7.17
N VAL A 77 2.26 0.17 7.67
CA VAL A 77 2.60 -0.91 8.60
C VAL A 77 3.08 -2.16 7.87
N LEU A 78 2.68 -2.40 6.61
CA LEU A 78 3.10 -3.62 5.89
C LEU A 78 4.61 -3.74 5.76
N VAL A 79 5.30 -2.65 5.43
CA VAL A 79 6.74 -2.65 5.18
C VAL A 79 7.54 -3.09 6.43
N PRO A 80 7.37 -2.45 7.61
CA PRO A 80 8.08 -2.88 8.81
C PRO A 80 7.66 -4.29 9.25
N VAL A 81 6.38 -4.65 9.13
CA VAL A 81 5.93 -6.01 9.48
C VAL A 81 6.54 -7.07 8.57
N ALA A 82 6.61 -6.81 7.27
CA ALA A 82 7.21 -7.72 6.30
C ALA A 82 8.72 -7.88 6.52
N LEU A 83 9.45 -6.77 6.75
CA LEU A 83 10.87 -6.81 7.09
C LEU A 83 11.12 -7.64 8.36
N GLN A 84 10.30 -7.45 9.39
CA GLN A 84 10.44 -8.21 10.63
C GLN A 84 10.08 -9.67 10.46
N ALA A 85 9.07 -10.00 9.65
CA ALA A 85 8.72 -11.38 9.33
C ALA A 85 9.89 -12.08 8.59
N VAL A 86 10.51 -11.40 7.63
CA VAL A 86 11.68 -11.94 6.90
C VAL A 86 12.85 -12.17 7.85
N LEU A 87 13.21 -11.18 8.69
CA LEU A 87 14.28 -11.33 9.69
C LEU A 87 14.03 -12.48 10.68
N LEU A 88 12.77 -12.72 11.06
CA LEU A 88 12.40 -13.82 11.96
C LEU A 88 12.47 -15.20 11.28
N LEU A 89 12.20 -15.28 9.97
CA LEU A 89 12.18 -16.53 9.23
C LEU A 89 13.57 -16.92 8.70
N GLU A 90 14.36 -15.93 8.25
CA GLU A 90 15.65 -16.16 7.58
C GLU A 90 16.86 -15.95 8.49
N GLY A 91 16.68 -15.27 9.64
CA GLY A 91 17.78 -14.89 10.54
C GLY A 91 18.42 -13.54 10.16
N PRO A 92 19.32 -13.02 11.02
CA PRO A 92 20.00 -11.75 10.80
C PRO A 92 21.11 -11.79 9.75
#